data_AF-A0A7X2N2W1-F1
#
_entry.id   AF-A0A7X2N2W1-F1
#
_cell.length_a   1.000
_cell.length_b   1.000
_cell.length_c   1.000
_cell.angle_alpha   90.00
_cell.angle_beta   90.00
_cell.angle_gamma   90.00
#
_symmetry.space_group_name_H-M   'P 1'
#
loop_
_entity.id
_entity.type
_entity.pdbx_description
1 polymer ?
#
loop_
_entity_poly.entity_id
_entity_poly.type
_entity_poly.pdbx_seq_one_letter_code
_entity_poly.pdbx_strand_id
1 'polypeptide(L)'
;MNQKTYPVLYVQKIATRLYKHCGIYPTLYFKIEENEKLKDTPYYAQYMKKIESEVPKAIIHQFTMSQPVSVTNDRIVFILFKDNIDLNQVKNFCMGMLEELEFYTKEIHTGQYACLDTMLMEMDRPASPFKFNKVGEKLTQTNLLDSCIEILNGHENPQDNGILTTFEDFIQENEED
;
A
#
# COMPACT_ATOMS: atom_id res chain seq x y z
N MET A 1 27.47 -18.30 8.07
CA MET A 1 26.43 -17.76 7.16
C MET A 1 25.34 -17.16 8.03
N ASN A 2 25.15 -15.84 8.04
CA ASN A 2 24.01 -15.23 8.71
C ASN A 2 22.73 -15.73 8.02
N GLN A 3 21.82 -16.32 8.78
CA GLN A 3 20.52 -16.74 8.26
C GLN A 3 19.72 -15.47 7.91
N LYS A 4 19.13 -15.43 6.71
CA LYS A 4 18.28 -14.31 6.28
C LYS A 4 17.07 -14.22 7.22
N THR A 5 16.94 -13.08 7.89
CA THR A 5 15.75 -12.70 8.65
C THR A 5 14.79 -11.91 7.76
N TYR A 6 13.51 -11.86 8.14
CA TYR A 6 12.46 -11.16 7.43
C TYR A 6 11.77 -10.18 8.37
N PRO A 7 11.58 -8.90 7.96
CA PRO A 7 10.80 -7.95 8.74
C PRO A 7 9.41 -8.49 9.04
N VAL A 8 8.86 -8.17 10.21
CA VAL A 8 7.64 -8.79 10.72
C VAL A 8 6.48 -7.82 10.66
N LEU A 9 5.35 -8.27 10.11
CA LEU A 9 4.06 -7.64 10.24
C LEU A 9 3.22 -8.40 11.27
N TYR A 10 2.76 -7.68 12.31
CA TYR A 10 1.88 -8.24 13.32
C TYR A 10 0.41 -7.88 13.03
N VAL A 11 -0.44 -8.89 13.00
CA VAL A 11 -1.89 -8.72 12.88
C VAL A 11 -2.59 -9.31 14.09
N GLN A 12 -3.73 -8.76 14.49
CA GLN A 12 -4.51 -9.32 15.61
C GLN A 12 -4.93 -10.77 15.32
N LYS A 13 -5.37 -11.03 14.09
CA LYS A 13 -5.78 -12.36 13.62
C LYS A 13 -5.65 -12.43 12.11
N ILE A 14 -5.15 -13.55 11.59
CA ILE A 14 -5.16 -13.79 10.15
C ILE A 14 -6.58 -14.19 9.74
N ALA A 15 -7.27 -13.29 9.04
CA ALA A 15 -8.69 -13.43 8.73
C ALA A 15 -9.01 -14.48 7.65
N THR A 16 -8.02 -14.93 6.89
CA THR A 16 -8.20 -15.82 5.73
C THR A 16 -7.31 -17.06 5.82
N ARG A 17 -7.80 -18.20 5.30
CA ARG A 17 -7.04 -19.46 5.25
C ARG A 17 -5.89 -19.45 4.25
N LEU A 18 -5.85 -18.46 3.34
CA LEU A 18 -4.82 -18.31 2.33
C LEU A 18 -3.47 -17.95 2.94
N TYR A 19 -3.50 -17.15 4.01
CA TYR A 19 -2.30 -16.68 4.71
C TYR A 19 -2.10 -17.50 5.99
N LYS A 20 -0.84 -17.67 6.39
CA LYS A 20 -0.45 -18.52 7.52
C LYS A 20 0.45 -17.75 8.46
N HIS A 21 0.31 -18.03 9.75
CA HIS A 21 1.23 -17.57 10.78
C HIS A 21 2.66 -18.03 10.46
N CYS A 22 3.62 -17.11 10.59
CA CYS A 22 5.01 -17.25 10.13
C CYS A 22 5.15 -17.52 8.61
N GLY A 23 4.14 -17.20 7.80
CA GLY A 23 4.27 -17.18 6.34
C GLY A 23 5.11 -15.98 5.90
N ILE A 24 5.84 -16.12 4.80
CA ILE A 24 6.63 -15.04 4.20
C ILE A 24 5.95 -14.65 2.89
N TYR A 25 5.68 -13.37 2.71
CA TYR A 25 4.89 -12.87 1.59
C TYR A 25 5.48 -11.58 1.01
N PRO A 26 5.46 -11.39 -0.32
CA PRO A 26 5.63 -10.09 -0.92
C PRO A 26 4.62 -9.12 -0.33
N THR A 27 5.12 -7.99 0.15
CA THR A 27 4.34 -7.00 0.89
C THR A 27 4.58 -5.64 0.27
N LEU A 28 3.49 -4.98 -0.11
CA LEU A 28 3.47 -3.63 -0.61
C LEU A 28 3.07 -2.68 0.52
N TYR A 29 3.86 -1.62 0.66
CA TYR A 29 3.46 -0.36 1.24
C TYR A 29 3.33 0.66 0.11
N PHE A 30 2.18 1.31 0.01
CA PHE A 30 1.97 2.41 -0.92
C PHE A 30 1.11 3.47 -0.25
N LYS A 31 1.59 4.71 -0.28
CA LYS A 31 0.90 5.88 0.27
C LYS A 31 1.08 7.03 -0.70
N ILE A 32 -0.02 7.65 -1.11
CA ILE A 32 0.01 8.89 -1.88
C ILE A 32 0.14 10.06 -0.90
N GLU A 33 1.08 10.95 -1.15
CA GLU A 33 1.29 12.13 -0.33
C GLU A 33 0.34 13.26 -0.73
N GLU A 34 -0.12 14.04 0.24
CA GLU A 34 -0.89 15.25 -0.03
C GLU A 34 -0.01 16.29 -0.73
N ASN A 35 -0.58 17.00 -1.71
CA ASN A 35 0.10 18.09 -2.40
C ASN A 35 -0.12 19.41 -1.65
N GLU A 36 0.97 19.98 -1.13
CA GLU A 36 0.97 21.26 -0.41
C GLU A 36 0.38 22.44 -1.17
N LYS A 37 0.43 22.45 -2.50
CA LYS A 37 -0.17 23.52 -3.31
C LYS A 37 -1.69 23.46 -3.35
N LEU A 38 -2.26 22.27 -3.11
CA LEU A 38 -3.70 22.03 -3.14
C LEU A 38 -4.34 22.06 -1.75
N LYS A 39 -3.56 22.25 -0.68
CA LYS A 39 -4.07 22.20 0.70
C LYS A 39 -5.20 23.20 1.00
N ASP A 40 -5.16 24.35 0.32
CA ASP A 40 -6.16 25.40 0.47
C ASP A 40 -7.31 25.27 -0.55
N THR A 41 -7.22 24.31 -1.48
CA THR A 41 -8.29 24.01 -2.43
C THR A 41 -9.49 23.40 -1.69
N PRO A 42 -10.71 23.92 -1.87
CA PRO A 42 -11.92 23.36 -1.27
C PRO A 42 -12.02 21.86 -1.52
N TYR A 43 -12.46 21.12 -0.50
CA TYR A 43 -12.68 19.67 -0.53
C TYR A 43 -11.43 18.79 -0.77
N TYR A 44 -10.26 19.34 -1.08
CA TYR A 44 -9.06 18.55 -1.40
C TYR A 44 -8.63 17.60 -0.26
N ALA A 45 -8.59 18.08 0.98
CA ALA A 45 -8.24 17.22 2.12
C ALA A 45 -9.25 16.08 2.36
N GLN A 46 -10.52 16.28 2.00
CA GLN A 46 -11.55 15.25 2.12
C GLN A 46 -11.45 14.25 0.97
N TYR A 47 -11.15 14.75 -0.23
CA TYR A 47 -10.85 13.96 -1.42
C TYR A 47 -9.65 13.04 -1.17
N MET A 48 -8.54 13.55 -0.62
CA MET A 48 -7.36 12.71 -0.33
C MET A 48 -7.64 11.59 0.68
N LYS A 49 -8.54 11.81 1.65
CA LYS A 49 -9.00 10.73 2.56
C LYS A 49 -9.80 9.66 1.84
N LYS A 50 -10.63 10.04 0.86
CA LYS A 50 -11.34 9.08 0.00
C LYS A 50 -10.34 8.27 -0.83
N ILE A 51 -9.38 8.93 -1.46
CA ILE A 51 -8.29 8.29 -2.22
C ILE A 51 -7.51 7.30 -1.35
N GLU A 52 -7.12 7.68 -0.13
CA GLU A 52 -6.42 6.78 0.82
C GLU A 52 -7.23 5.49 1.07
N SER A 53 -8.57 5.58 1.09
CA SER A 53 -9.46 4.43 1.28
C SER A 53 -9.68 3.60 -0.01
N GLU A 54 -9.49 4.20 -1.18
CA GLU A 54 -9.70 3.57 -2.49
C GLU A 54 -8.46 2.84 -2.99
N VAL A 55 -7.28 3.42 -2.77
CA VAL A 55 -5.99 2.86 -3.22
C VAL A 55 -5.82 1.38 -2.85
N PRO A 56 -6.02 0.94 -1.59
CA PRO A 56 -5.89 -0.48 -1.26
C PRO A 56 -6.92 -1.36 -1.98
N LYS A 57 -8.14 -0.86 -2.20
CA LYS A 57 -9.21 -1.60 -2.89
C LYS A 57 -8.88 -1.75 -4.38
N ALA A 58 -8.42 -0.68 -5.02
CA ALA A 58 -8.01 -0.67 -6.41
C ALA A 58 -6.89 -1.68 -6.67
N ILE A 59 -5.84 -1.67 -5.84
CA ILE A 59 -4.73 -2.64 -5.94
C ILE A 59 -5.24 -4.07 -5.75
N ILE A 60 -6.06 -4.32 -4.71
CA ILE A 60 -6.61 -5.67 -4.46
C ILE A 60 -7.42 -6.17 -5.66
N HIS A 61 -8.24 -5.31 -6.25
CA HIS A 61 -9.07 -5.66 -7.40
C HIS A 61 -8.21 -5.98 -8.62
N GLN A 62 -7.27 -5.10 -8.96
CA GLN A 62 -6.38 -5.26 -10.11
C GLN A 62 -5.58 -6.57 -10.05
N PHE A 63 -5.06 -6.91 -8.87
CA PHE A 63 -4.19 -8.06 -8.67
C PHE A 63 -4.91 -9.28 -8.09
N THR A 64 -6.22 -9.43 -8.31
CA THR A 64 -7.04 -10.51 -7.73
C THR A 64 -6.43 -11.92 -7.89
N MET A 65 -5.76 -12.19 -9.03
CA MET A 65 -5.12 -13.50 -9.30
C MET A 65 -3.96 -13.82 -8.35
N SER A 66 -3.28 -12.80 -7.81
CA SER A 66 -2.23 -12.94 -6.80
C SER A 66 -2.78 -13.04 -5.37
N GLN A 67 -4.11 -13.11 -5.24
CA GLN A 67 -4.87 -13.23 -3.98
C GLN A 67 -4.44 -12.23 -2.91
N PRO A 68 -4.43 -10.92 -3.21
CA PRO A 68 -3.95 -9.92 -2.29
C PRO A 68 -4.86 -9.77 -1.07
N VAL A 69 -4.27 -9.40 0.06
CA VAL A 69 -5.01 -9.04 1.27
C VAL A 69 -4.44 -7.78 1.89
N SER A 70 -5.32 -6.85 2.26
CA SER A 70 -4.93 -5.69 3.06
C SER A 70 -4.83 -6.10 4.53
N VAL A 71 -3.74 -5.70 5.17
CA VAL A 71 -3.54 -5.83 6.62
C VAL A 71 -3.11 -4.50 7.20
N THR A 72 -3.47 -4.27 8.46
CA THR A 72 -3.04 -3.08 9.19
C THR A 72 -2.07 -3.47 10.28
N ASN A 73 -0.90 -2.82 10.31
CA ASN A 73 0.08 -2.94 11.38
C ASN A 73 0.43 -1.53 11.89
N ASP A 74 0.24 -1.29 13.19
CA ASP A 74 0.40 0.04 13.81
C ASP A 74 -0.33 1.18 13.07
N ARG A 75 -1.56 0.90 12.60
CA ARG A 75 -2.41 1.82 11.79
C ARG A 75 -1.89 2.10 10.36
N ILE A 76 -0.79 1.48 9.95
CA ILE A 76 -0.28 1.55 8.59
C ILE A 76 -0.86 0.38 7.78
N VAL A 77 -1.37 0.68 6.59
CA VAL A 77 -1.93 -0.31 5.67
C VAL A 77 -0.83 -0.92 4.81
N PHE A 78 -0.83 -2.25 4.72
CA PHE A 78 0.04 -3.02 3.83
C PHE A 78 -0.81 -3.97 3.00
N ILE A 79 -0.37 -4.30 1.80
CA ILE A 79 -1.01 -5.30 0.93
C ILE A 79 -0.05 -6.47 0.77
N LEU A 80 -0.46 -7.64 1.25
CA LEU A 80 0.29 -8.87 1.05
C LEU A 80 -0.22 -9.56 -0.21
N PHE A 81 0.69 -10.18 -0.95
CA PHE A 81 0.37 -11.03 -2.10
C PHE A 81 0.71 -12.48 -1.78
N LYS A 82 -0.14 -13.42 -2.22
CA LYS A 82 0.00 -14.81 -1.84
C LYS A 82 1.06 -15.53 -2.65
N ASP A 83 0.99 -15.39 -3.98
CA ASP A 83 1.85 -16.01 -5.00
C ASP A 83 1.74 -15.23 -6.33
N ASN A 84 2.67 -15.50 -7.26
CA ASN A 84 2.62 -15.07 -8.66
C ASN A 84 2.33 -13.56 -8.86
N ILE A 85 3.13 -12.70 -8.22
CA ILE A 85 3.05 -11.25 -8.37
C ILE A 85 4.26 -10.72 -9.15
N ASP A 86 4.00 -9.91 -10.17
CA ASP A 86 5.03 -9.13 -10.86
C ASP A 86 5.13 -7.76 -10.20
N LEU A 87 6.21 -7.54 -9.45
CA LEU A 87 6.41 -6.29 -8.71
C LEU A 87 6.58 -5.08 -9.63
N ASN A 88 7.02 -5.27 -10.88
CA ASN A 88 7.06 -4.17 -11.84
C ASN A 88 5.65 -3.75 -12.26
N GLN A 89 4.74 -4.70 -12.44
CA GLN A 89 3.33 -4.38 -12.72
C GLN A 89 2.66 -3.69 -11.54
N VAL A 90 2.95 -4.12 -10.30
CA VAL A 90 2.46 -3.44 -9.08
C VAL A 90 2.96 -2.00 -9.04
N LYS A 91 4.26 -1.77 -9.27
CA LYS A 91 4.85 -0.44 -9.29
C LYS A 91 4.23 0.44 -10.37
N ASN A 92 4.10 -0.06 -11.60
CA ASN A 92 3.50 0.67 -12.72
C ASN A 92 2.03 1.02 -12.44
N PHE A 93 1.27 0.12 -11.80
CA PHE A 93 -0.10 0.42 -11.39
C PHE A 93 -0.17 1.50 -10.31
N CYS A 94 0.78 1.52 -9.36
CA CYS A 94 0.91 2.59 -8.38
C CYS A 94 1.25 3.94 -9.04
N MET A 95 2.12 3.94 -10.05
CA MET A 95 2.41 5.14 -10.85
C MET A 95 1.18 5.61 -11.64
N GLY A 96 0.41 4.69 -12.23
CA GLY A 96 -0.82 5.03 -12.96
C GLY A 96 -1.88 5.72 -12.08
N MET A 97 -1.98 5.36 -10.79
CA MET A 97 -2.81 6.09 -9.83
C MET A 97 -2.31 7.52 -9.57
N LEU A 98 -0.99 7.74 -9.55
CA LEU A 98 -0.42 9.09 -9.44
C LEU A 98 -0.69 9.91 -10.70
N GLU A 99 -0.44 9.33 -11.89
CA GLU A 99 -0.75 9.94 -13.20
C GLU A 99 -2.21 10.39 -13.30
N GLU A 100 -3.14 9.58 -12.79
CA GLU A 100 -4.57 9.86 -12.80
C GLU A 100 -4.95 10.99 -11.84
N LEU A 101 -4.36 11.04 -10.64
CA LEU A 101 -4.51 12.19 -9.75
C LEU A 101 -3.96 13.47 -10.35
N GLU A 102 -2.81 13.40 -11.02
CA GLU A 102 -2.23 14.55 -11.72
C GLU A 102 -3.13 15.02 -12.86
N PHE A 103 -3.73 14.08 -13.58
CA PHE A 103 -4.68 14.38 -14.64
C PHE A 103 -5.91 15.12 -14.09
N TYR A 104 -6.49 14.71 -12.97
CA TYR A 104 -7.69 15.37 -12.42
C TYR A 104 -7.38 16.68 -11.70
N THR A 105 -6.30 16.72 -10.90
CA THR A 105 -5.99 17.87 -10.06
C THR A 105 -5.13 18.93 -10.75
N LYS A 106 -4.56 18.61 -11.92
CA LYS A 106 -3.63 19.46 -12.68
C LYS A 106 -2.36 19.84 -11.93
N GLU A 107 -2.02 19.09 -10.89
CA GLU A 107 -0.85 19.29 -10.05
C GLU A 107 -0.11 17.98 -9.83
N ILE A 108 1.16 18.10 -9.48
CA ILE A 108 2.12 17.01 -9.30
C ILE A 108 1.79 16.14 -8.08
N HIS A 109 1.69 14.81 -8.21
CA HIS A 109 1.51 13.91 -7.07
C HIS A 109 2.69 12.96 -6.92
N THR A 110 3.04 12.70 -5.67
CA THR A 110 4.11 11.75 -5.33
C THR A 110 3.57 10.70 -4.38
N GLY A 111 4.17 9.51 -4.43
CA GLY A 111 3.80 8.41 -3.56
C GLY A 111 5.01 7.74 -2.95
N GLN A 112 4.92 7.37 -1.68
CA GLN A 112 5.87 6.48 -1.04
C GLN A 112 5.53 5.04 -1.42
N TYR A 113 6.52 4.30 -1.89
CA TYR A 113 6.38 2.92 -2.34
C TYR A 113 7.48 2.05 -1.75
N ALA A 114 7.11 0.91 -1.18
CA ALA A 114 8.07 -0.12 -0.82
C ALA A 114 7.49 -1.50 -1.09
N CYS A 115 8.32 -2.38 -1.66
CA CYS A 115 8.00 -3.79 -1.86
C CYS A 115 9.11 -4.65 -1.26
N LEU A 116 8.75 -5.51 -0.31
CA LEU A 116 9.68 -6.39 0.39
C LEU A 116 9.01 -7.67 0.88
N ASP A 117 9.79 -8.71 1.11
CA ASP A 117 9.31 -9.94 1.73
C ASP A 117 9.16 -9.74 3.26
N THR A 118 7.95 -9.89 3.79
CA THR A 118 7.71 -9.81 5.23
C THR A 118 7.19 -11.13 5.80
N MET A 119 7.48 -11.38 7.07
CA MET A 119 6.87 -12.46 7.83
C MET A 119 5.56 -11.98 8.48
N LEU A 120 4.45 -12.64 8.16
CA LEU A 120 3.16 -12.39 8.79
C LEU A 120 3.06 -13.16 10.11
N MET A 121 2.84 -12.44 11.21
CA MET A 121 2.66 -13.01 12.54
C MET A 121 1.35 -12.56 13.18
N GLU A 122 0.75 -13.45 13.96
CA GLU A 122 -0.40 -13.11 14.79
C GLU A 122 0.13 -12.59 16.13
N MET A 123 -0.48 -11.54 16.65
CA MET A 123 -0.18 -11.03 17.99
C MET A 123 -0.39 -12.14 19.03
N ASP A 124 0.43 -12.12 20.08
CA ASP A 124 0.40 -13.07 21.21
C ASP A 124 0.61 -14.55 20.84
N ARG A 125 0.97 -14.84 19.58
CA ARG A 125 1.31 -16.18 19.12
C ARG A 125 2.83 -16.30 18.89
N PRO A 126 3.52 -17.22 19.59
CA PRO A 126 4.96 -17.38 19.43
C PRO A 126 5.32 -17.90 18.04
N ALA A 127 6.49 -17.49 17.54
CA ALA A 127 7.00 -17.97 16.27
C ALA A 127 7.12 -19.50 16.24
N SER A 128 6.90 -20.09 15.07
CA SER A 128 7.10 -21.52 14.87
C SER A 128 8.56 -21.93 15.17
N PRO A 129 8.80 -23.05 15.87
CA PRO A 129 10.16 -23.57 16.13
C PRO A 129 11.00 -23.84 14.87
N PHE A 130 10.37 -23.93 13.69
CA PHE A 130 11.07 -24.11 12.41
C PHE A 130 11.44 -22.78 11.72
N LYS A 131 10.94 -21.65 12.22
CA LYS A 131 11.11 -20.33 11.59
C LYS A 131 11.56 -19.23 12.57
N PHE A 132 11.75 -19.53 13.85
CA PHE A 132 12.16 -18.54 14.87
C PHE A 132 13.44 -17.78 14.49
N ASN A 133 14.38 -18.47 13.84
CA ASN A 133 15.64 -17.91 13.37
C ASN A 133 15.52 -17.03 12.12
N LYS A 134 14.33 -16.98 11.50
CA LYS A 134 14.01 -16.13 10.35
C LYS A 134 13.19 -14.90 10.74
N VAL A 135 12.80 -14.79 12.01
CA VAL A 135 12.07 -13.64 12.55
C VAL A 135 13.02 -12.45 12.61
N GLY A 136 12.72 -11.40 11.85
CA GLY A 136 13.44 -10.13 11.90
C GLY A 136 12.78 -9.14 12.84
N GLU A 137 13.16 -7.88 12.68
CA GLU A 137 12.58 -6.77 13.42
C GLU A 137 11.15 -6.47 12.95
N LYS A 138 10.34 -5.84 13.80
CA LYS A 138 9.00 -5.40 13.42
C LYS A 138 9.10 -4.26 12.40
N LEU A 139 8.45 -4.41 11.26
CA LEU A 139 8.61 -3.52 10.10
C LEU A 139 8.29 -2.05 10.42
N THR A 140 7.25 -1.80 11.23
CA THR A 140 6.74 -0.46 11.55
C THR A 140 7.40 0.20 12.76
N GLN A 141 8.25 -0.52 13.50
CA GLN A 141 8.91 0.00 14.71
C GLN A 141 10.39 0.32 14.51
N THR A 142 10.92 0.03 13.33
CA THR A 142 12.31 0.32 12.96
C THR A 142 12.35 1.15 11.69
N ASN A 143 13.49 1.76 11.41
CA ASN A 143 13.71 2.54 10.18
C ASN A 143 13.78 1.65 8.93
N LEU A 144 13.44 0.36 9.02
CA LEU A 144 13.51 -0.59 7.91
C LEU A 144 12.55 -0.19 6.79
N LEU A 145 11.29 0.13 7.13
CA LEU A 145 10.34 0.60 6.12
C LEU A 145 10.88 1.85 5.42
N ASP A 146 11.29 2.86 6.19
CA ASP A 146 11.83 4.12 5.67
C ASP A 146 13.05 3.90 4.77
N SER A 147 13.93 2.95 5.12
CA SER A 147 15.11 2.61 4.32
C SER A 147 14.78 1.91 2.99
N CYS A 148 13.57 1.38 2.85
CA CYS A 148 13.09 0.69 1.65
C CYS A 148 12.12 1.55 0.82
N ILE A 149 11.74 2.74 1.30
CA ILE A 149 10.83 3.62 0.56
C ILE A 149 11.55 4.19 -0.67
N GLU A 150 10.92 3.99 -1.81
CA GLU A 150 11.15 4.70 -3.05
C GLU A 150 10.05 5.76 -3.22
N ILE A 151 10.42 6.94 -3.72
CA ILE A 151 9.45 7.97 -4.10
C ILE A 151 9.08 7.78 -5.57
N LEU A 152 7.80 7.48 -5.82
CA LEU A 152 7.22 7.44 -7.16
C LEU A 152 6.65 8.81 -7.52
N ASN A 153 6.73 9.15 -8.81
CA ASN A 153 6.17 10.38 -9.39
C ASN A 153 5.25 9.99 -10.57
N GLY A 154 4.17 10.73 -10.80
CA GLY A 154 3.25 10.50 -11.92
C GLY A 154 3.57 11.30 -13.20
N HIS A 155 4.60 12.16 -13.20
CA HIS A 155 4.79 13.20 -14.25
C HIS A 155 5.09 12.74 -15.66
N GLU A 156 5.36 11.46 -15.89
CA GLU A 156 5.82 11.03 -17.21
C GLU A 156 4.68 11.04 -18.23
N ASN A 157 3.42 10.84 -17.81
CA ASN A 157 2.25 10.88 -18.70
C ASN A 157 0.89 10.98 -17.94
N PRO A 158 0.47 12.17 -17.46
CA PRO A 158 -0.82 12.33 -16.78
C PRO A 158 -1.99 11.90 -17.68
N GLN A 159 -2.73 10.87 -17.27
CA GLN A 159 -3.80 10.27 -18.05
C GLN A 159 -4.90 9.73 -17.14
N ASP A 160 -6.13 9.74 -17.65
CA ASP A 160 -7.27 9.11 -17.00
C ASP A 160 -7.23 7.58 -17.24
N ASN A 161 -6.90 6.82 -16.19
CA ASN A 161 -6.87 5.36 -16.24
C ASN A 161 -8.16 4.71 -15.68
N GLY A 162 -9.10 5.50 -15.16
CA GLY A 162 -10.34 5.02 -14.53
C GLY A 162 -10.12 4.13 -13.30
N ILE A 163 -9.07 4.39 -12.51
CA ILE A 163 -8.70 3.62 -11.32
C ILE A 163 -9.31 4.24 -10.05
N LEU A 164 -9.30 5.56 -9.95
CA LEU A 164 -9.67 6.33 -8.76
C LEU A 164 -10.87 7.23 -9.05
N THR A 165 -11.65 7.55 -8.01
CA THR A 165 -12.70 8.56 -8.18
C THR A 165 -12.08 9.90 -8.58
N THR A 166 -12.68 10.60 -9.54
CA THR A 166 -12.16 11.89 -10.00
C THR A 166 -12.41 12.98 -8.97
N PHE A 167 -11.60 14.04 -9.00
CA PHE A 167 -11.80 15.17 -8.09
C PHE A 167 -13.11 15.92 -8.39
N GLU A 168 -13.52 16.00 -9.66
CA GLU A 168 -14.76 16.65 -10.08
C GLU A 168 -15.98 15.87 -9.58
N ASP A 169 -16.01 14.55 -9.78
CA ASP A 169 -17.10 13.70 -9.28
C ASP A 169 -17.21 13.79 -7.75
N PHE A 170 -16.07 13.80 -7.05
CA PHE A 170 -16.08 13.98 -5.60
C PHE A 170 -16.68 15.31 -5.16
N ILE A 171 -16.34 16.41 -5.83
CA ILE A 171 -16.92 17.73 -5.52
C ILE A 171 -18.43 17.70 -5.76
N GLN A 172 -18.87 17.19 -6.92
CA GLN A 172 -20.30 17.10 -7.25
C GLN A 172 -21.09 16.30 -6.20
N GLU A 173 -20.57 15.15 -5.78
CA GLU A 173 -21.17 14.31 -4.73
C GLU A 173 -21.30 15.02 -3.37
N ASN A 174 -20.43 16.00 -3.07
CA ASN A 174 -20.41 16.70 -1.78
C ASN A 174 -20.99 18.13 -1.82
N GLU A 175 -21.27 18.68 -3.00
CA GLU A 175 -22.00 19.95 -3.18
C GLU A 175 -23.52 19.75 -3.25
N GLU A 176 -23.99 18.53 -3.53
CA GLU A 176 -25.41 18.17 -3.58
C GLU A 176 -26.03 17.83 -2.20
N ASP A 177 -25.23 17.80 -1.12
CA ASP A 177 -25.62 17.55 0.29
C ASP A 177 -25.74 18.85 1.13
#